data_AF-A0A0B2X9Z6-F1
#
_entry.id   AF-A0A0B2X9Z6-F1
#
_cell.length_a   1.000
_cell.length_b   1.000
_cell.length_c   1.000
_cell.angle_alpha   90.00
_cell.angle_beta   90.00
_cell.angle_gamma   90.00
#
_symmetry.space_group_name_H-M   'P 1'
#
loop_
_entity.id
_entity.type
_entity.pdbx_description
1 polymer ?
#
loop_
_entity_poly.entity_id
_entity_poly.type
_entity_poly.pdbx_seq_one_letter_code
_entity_poly.pdbx_strand_id
1 'polypeptide(L)'
;MDFDVGRQYLEDSLPWEQTALLLNYLLRTSEFTPRLDTPEIPWPEGGKAQPLTEDYAMRGLIYTGTYFPKKWFDNTAIDDDEKYFEPASTVGKRCERILWLGHSIAMKKRQLHWDKHARQFSTKGGSHNDELEDEPVELAASVTDVASTEPANP
;
A
#
# COMPACT_ATOMS: atom_id res chain seq x y z
N MET A 1 2.45 22.22 4.86
CA MET A 1 3.48 21.38 4.23
C MET A 1 2.88 20.77 3.00
N ASP A 2 3.56 20.88 1.86
CA ASP A 2 3.17 20.17 0.66
C ASP A 2 3.73 18.73 0.76
N PHE A 3 2.86 17.79 1.11
CA PHE A 3 3.23 16.39 1.27
C PHE A 3 3.47 15.70 -0.08
N ASP A 4 3.01 16.27 -1.19
CA ASP A 4 3.19 15.69 -2.52
C ASP A 4 4.61 15.93 -3.02
N VAL A 5 5.15 17.15 -2.83
CA VAL A 5 6.57 17.46 -3.15
C VAL A 5 7.52 16.58 -2.34
N GLY A 6 7.27 16.43 -1.04
CA GLY A 6 8.09 15.57 -0.17
C GLY A 6 8.04 14.09 -0.57
N ARG A 7 6.86 13.60 -0.96
CA ARG A 7 6.69 12.23 -1.45
C ARG A 7 7.41 12.01 -2.77
N GLN A 8 7.26 12.92 -3.74
CA GLN A 8 7.91 12.81 -5.04
C GLN A 8 9.43 12.76 -4.90
N TYR A 9 10.00 13.66 -4.09
CA TYR A 9 11.43 13.64 -3.78
C TYR A 9 11.88 12.29 -3.20
N LEU A 10 11.10 11.73 -2.26
CA LEU A 10 11.39 10.42 -1.69
C LEU A 10 11.32 9.33 -2.76
N GLU A 11 10.24 9.29 -3.54
CA GLU A 11 10.06 8.32 -4.63
C GLU A 11 11.21 8.39 -5.63
N ASP A 12 11.69 9.56 -6.02
CA ASP A 12 12.79 9.70 -6.98
C ASP A 12 14.16 9.30 -6.39
N SER A 13 14.30 9.34 -5.06
CA SER A 13 15.54 9.00 -4.36
C SER A 13 15.71 7.51 -4.04
N LEU A 14 14.62 6.73 -4.09
CA LEU A 14 14.60 5.35 -3.64
C LEU A 14 15.21 4.39 -4.69
N PRO A 15 15.99 3.38 -4.27
CA PRO A 15 16.58 2.40 -5.16
C PRO A 15 15.55 1.33 -5.55
N TRP A 16 14.60 1.68 -6.44
CA TRP A 16 13.45 0.83 -6.75
C TRP A 16 13.82 -0.52 -7.37
N GLU A 17 14.88 -0.59 -8.18
CA GLU A 17 15.35 -1.85 -8.76
C GLU A 17 15.85 -2.81 -7.67
N GLN A 18 16.69 -2.32 -6.76
CA GLN A 18 17.20 -3.08 -5.62
C GLN A 18 16.06 -3.45 -4.66
N THR A 19 15.07 -2.56 -4.50
CA THR A 19 13.88 -2.83 -3.72
C THR A 19 13.08 -3.99 -4.32
N ALA A 20 12.81 -3.97 -5.63
CA ALA A 20 12.13 -5.06 -6.32
C ALA A 20 12.92 -6.39 -6.23
N LEU A 21 14.25 -6.33 -6.40
CA LEU A 21 15.13 -7.49 -6.24
C LEU A 21 15.06 -8.09 -4.83
N LEU A 22 15.10 -7.24 -3.79
CA LEU A 22 14.97 -7.67 -2.40
C LEU A 22 13.61 -8.32 -2.15
N LEU A 23 12.52 -7.68 -2.59
CA LEU A 23 11.17 -8.21 -2.41
C LEU A 23 10.98 -9.56 -3.11
N ASN A 24 11.50 -9.71 -4.33
CA ASN A 24 11.49 -10.98 -5.05
C ASN A 24 12.36 -12.04 -4.39
N TYR A 25 13.50 -11.65 -3.83
CA TYR A 25 14.34 -12.54 -3.03
C TYR A 25 13.55 -13.05 -1.82
N LEU A 26 12.96 -12.15 -1.03
CA LEU A 26 12.17 -12.51 0.15
C LEU A 26 10.97 -13.39 -0.20
N LEU A 27 10.26 -13.12 -1.30
CA LEU A 27 9.16 -13.97 -1.77
C LEU A 27 9.60 -15.41 -2.03
N ARG A 28 10.78 -15.59 -2.62
CA ARG A 28 11.32 -16.90 -2.97
C ARG A 28 11.89 -17.65 -1.76
N THR A 29 12.46 -16.94 -0.80
CA THR A 29 13.15 -17.56 0.36
C THR A 29 12.29 -17.66 1.60
N SER A 30 11.11 -17.03 1.63
CA SER A 30 10.17 -17.16 2.74
C SER A 30 9.65 -18.59 2.85
N GLU A 31 9.66 -19.14 4.06
CA GLU A 31 9.13 -20.48 4.37
C GLU A 31 7.59 -20.51 4.46
N PHE A 32 6.94 -19.36 4.26
CA PHE A 32 5.50 -19.18 4.33
C PHE A 32 5.00 -18.42 3.11
N THR A 33 3.70 -18.55 2.82
CA THR A 33 3.04 -17.75 1.78
C THR A 33 2.55 -16.43 2.40
N PRO A 34 3.12 -15.26 2.04
CA PRO A 34 2.76 -13.99 2.65
C PRO A 34 1.37 -13.53 2.22
N ARG A 35 0.65 -12.89 3.16
CA ARG A 35 -0.67 -12.30 2.91
C ARG A 35 -0.51 -10.87 2.40
N LEU A 36 -0.47 -10.73 1.08
CA LEU A 36 -0.17 -9.45 0.43
C LEU A 36 -1.40 -8.55 0.28
N ASP A 37 -2.53 -9.12 -0.12
CA ASP A 37 -3.73 -8.37 -0.51
C ASP A 37 -4.70 -8.20 0.66
N THR A 38 -4.23 -7.50 1.70
CA THR A 38 -5.04 -7.16 2.87
C THR A 38 -5.01 -5.66 3.11
N PRO A 39 -6.14 -5.03 3.51
CA PRO A 39 -6.25 -3.57 3.62
C PRO A 39 -5.47 -2.97 4.80
N GLU A 40 -5.14 -3.79 5.79
CA GLU A 40 -4.34 -3.44 6.96
C GLU A 40 -3.26 -4.52 7.16
N ILE A 41 -2.34 -4.28 8.10
CA ILE A 41 -1.30 -5.26 8.46
C ILE A 41 -1.95 -6.64 8.74
N PRO A 42 -1.45 -7.74 8.14
CA PRO A 42 -1.98 -9.07 8.37
C PRO A 42 -2.01 -9.44 9.85
N TRP A 43 -3.21 -9.75 10.35
CA TRP A 43 -3.39 -10.10 11.76
C TRP A 43 -2.77 -11.48 12.06
N PRO A 44 -2.12 -11.69 13.22
CA PRO A 44 -1.59 -13.01 13.58
C PRO A 44 -2.72 -14.06 13.69
N GLU A 45 -2.46 -15.28 13.22
CA GLU A 45 -3.45 -16.37 13.26
C GLU A 45 -3.89 -16.72 14.69
N GLY A 46 -3.03 -16.51 15.69
CA GLY A 46 -3.32 -16.69 17.12
C GLY A 46 -4.25 -15.64 17.74
N GLY A 47 -4.81 -14.72 16.95
CA GLY A 47 -5.89 -13.81 17.35
C GLY A 47 -5.46 -12.61 18.22
N LYS A 48 -4.28 -12.65 18.85
CA LYS A 48 -3.70 -11.49 19.53
C LYS A 48 -2.63 -10.84 18.66
N ALA A 49 -2.69 -9.51 18.54
CA ALA A 49 -1.62 -8.75 17.92
C ALA A 49 -0.32 -8.92 18.71
N GLN A 50 0.79 -9.01 17.98
CA GLN A 50 2.13 -9.03 18.54
C GLN A 50 2.98 -8.04 17.72
N PRO A 51 2.89 -6.73 18.06
CA PRO A 51 3.65 -5.68 17.39
C PRO A 51 5.15 -5.98 17.43
N LEU A 52 5.85 -5.59 16.37
CA LEU A 52 7.31 -5.66 16.34
C LEU A 52 7.93 -4.53 17.18
N THR A 53 9.22 -4.65 17.50
CA THR A 53 9.95 -3.62 18.26
C THR A 53 9.89 -2.28 17.53
N GLU A 54 10.00 -2.28 16.20
CA GLU A 54 9.84 -1.10 15.35
C GLU A 54 8.40 -0.52 15.37
N ASP A 55 7.36 -1.34 15.58
CA ASP A 55 5.99 -0.85 15.68
C ASP A 55 5.80 -0.01 16.95
N TYR A 56 6.41 -0.45 18.07
CA TYR A 56 6.44 0.32 19.31
C TYR A 56 7.26 1.61 19.17
N ALA A 57 8.42 1.54 18.50
CA ALA A 57 9.26 2.71 18.26
C ALA A 57 8.55 3.79 17.41
N MET A 58 7.70 3.37 16.46
CA MET A 58 6.94 4.29 15.60
C MET A 58 5.60 4.73 16.18
N ARG A 59 5.17 4.18 17.33
CA ARG A 59 3.88 4.50 17.93
C ARG A 59 3.84 5.97 18.37
N GLY A 60 2.78 6.68 17.98
CA GLY A 60 2.57 8.09 18.33
C GLY A 60 3.22 9.09 17.38
N LEU A 61 3.98 8.62 16.38
CA LEU A 61 4.44 9.49 15.30
C LEU A 61 3.25 9.92 14.43
N ILE A 62 3.24 11.19 14.03
CA ILE A 62 2.10 11.78 13.31
C ILE A 62 1.76 11.01 12.03
N TYR A 63 2.76 10.47 11.34
CA TYR A 63 2.59 9.73 10.09
C TYR A 63 2.16 8.26 10.27
N THR A 64 2.09 7.74 11.50
CA THR A 64 1.60 6.37 11.78
C THR A 64 0.16 6.32 12.28
N GLY A 65 -0.54 7.47 12.36
CA GLY A 65 -1.89 7.57 12.91
C GLY A 65 -2.94 6.67 12.25
N THR A 66 -2.76 6.32 10.97
CA THR A 66 -3.63 5.41 10.22
C THR A 66 -2.91 4.15 9.74
N TYR A 67 -1.68 3.92 10.20
CA TYR A 67 -0.84 2.82 9.72
C TYR A 67 -1.15 1.50 10.45
N PHE A 68 -1.32 1.55 11.76
CA PHE A 68 -1.55 0.36 12.57
C PHE A 68 -3.05 -0.01 12.62
N PRO A 69 -3.39 -1.32 12.54
CA PRO A 69 -4.74 -1.79 12.80
C PRO A 69 -5.28 -1.29 14.13
N LYS A 70 -6.61 -1.20 14.23
CA LYS A 70 -7.25 -0.97 15.53
C LYS A 70 -6.86 -2.08 16.50
N LYS A 71 -6.59 -1.71 17.75
CA LYS A 71 -6.19 -2.63 18.83
C LYS A 71 -4.83 -3.33 18.62
N TRP A 72 -3.99 -2.84 17.70
CA TRP A 72 -2.66 -3.43 17.45
C TRP A 72 -1.80 -3.51 18.72
N PHE A 73 -1.92 -2.52 19.61
CA PHE A 73 -1.15 -2.42 20.85
C PHE A 73 -1.93 -2.81 22.12
N ASP A 74 -3.09 -3.47 22.00
CA ASP A 74 -3.97 -3.77 23.14
C ASP A 74 -3.59 -5.06 23.88
N ASN A 75 -2.56 -5.79 23.41
CA ASN A 75 -2.13 -7.03 24.05
C ASN A 75 -1.38 -6.75 25.36
N THR A 76 -2.13 -6.69 26.46
CA THR A 76 -1.60 -6.42 27.81
C THR A 76 -0.75 -7.54 28.39
N ALA A 77 -0.60 -8.68 27.70
CA ALA A 77 0.27 -9.77 28.14
C ALA A 77 1.74 -9.54 27.78
N ILE A 78 2.04 -8.58 26.90
CA ILE A 78 3.40 -8.19 26.51
C ILE A 78 3.91 -7.19 27.55
N ASP A 79 4.90 -7.60 28.35
CA ASP A 79 5.54 -6.72 29.32
C ASP A 79 6.43 -5.66 28.63
N ASP A 80 6.91 -4.67 29.39
CA ASP A 80 7.69 -3.56 28.81
C ASP A 80 9.04 -4.00 28.23
N ASP A 81 9.67 -5.02 28.80
CA ASP A 81 10.96 -5.53 28.35
C ASP A 81 10.82 -6.33 27.04
N GLU A 82 9.75 -7.12 26.91
CA GLU A 82 9.44 -7.90 25.71
C GLU A 82 9.19 -7.00 24.50
N LYS A 83 8.70 -5.77 24.69
CA LYS A 83 8.48 -4.80 23.60
C LYS A 83 9.76 -4.42 22.86
N TYR A 84 10.92 -4.57 23.51
CA TYR A 84 12.23 -4.25 22.94
C TYR A 84 13.07 -5.50 22.68
N PHE A 85 12.55 -6.68 23.01
CA PHE A 85 13.22 -7.94 22.78
C PHE A 85 12.90 -8.49 21.38
N GLU A 86 13.93 -8.96 20.68
CA GLU A 86 13.81 -9.46 19.32
C GLU A 86 14.19 -10.96 19.22
N PRO A 87 13.22 -11.87 19.43
CA PRO A 87 13.47 -13.30 19.24
C PRO A 87 13.57 -13.65 17.76
N ALA A 88 14.28 -14.73 17.41
CA ALA A 88 14.42 -15.19 16.02
C ALA A 88 13.07 -15.45 15.31
N SER A 89 11.99 -15.70 16.05
CA SER A 89 10.63 -15.88 15.53
C SER A 89 10.02 -14.61 14.92
N THR A 90 10.58 -13.42 15.16
CA THR A 90 10.11 -12.16 14.56
C THR A 90 10.51 -12.01 13.10
N VAL A 91 11.54 -12.74 12.64
CA VAL A 91 12.07 -12.65 11.27
C VAL A 91 10.95 -12.92 10.25
N GLY A 92 10.16 -13.97 10.44
CA GLY A 92 9.05 -14.29 9.54
C GLY A 92 7.99 -13.18 9.48
N LYS A 93 7.63 -12.60 10.64
CA LYS A 93 6.66 -11.49 10.71
C LYS A 93 7.19 -10.24 10.02
N ARG A 94 8.48 -9.95 10.16
CA ARG A 94 9.12 -8.83 9.48
C ARG A 94 9.18 -9.05 7.98
N CYS A 95 9.53 -10.25 7.53
CA CYS A 95 9.47 -10.61 6.11
C CYS A 95 8.06 -10.44 5.56
N GLU A 96 7.02 -10.90 6.28
CA GLU A 96 5.62 -10.71 5.86
C GLU A 96 5.29 -9.21 5.77
N ARG A 97 5.69 -8.42 6.77
CA ARG A 97 5.45 -6.98 6.78
C ARG A 97 6.12 -6.27 5.61
N ILE A 98 7.38 -6.57 5.33
CA ILE A 98 8.14 -5.97 4.22
C ILE A 98 7.46 -6.30 2.89
N LEU A 99 7.05 -7.56 2.69
CA LEU A 99 6.38 -7.99 1.48
C LEU A 99 4.99 -7.36 1.33
N TRP A 100 4.21 -7.28 2.40
CA TRP A 100 2.91 -6.60 2.43
C TRP A 100 3.05 -5.10 2.12
N LEU A 101 4.04 -4.43 2.69
CA LEU A 101 4.35 -3.02 2.40
C LEU A 101 4.76 -2.82 0.93
N GLY A 102 5.65 -3.66 0.42
CA GLY A 102 6.08 -3.62 -0.98
C GLY A 102 4.90 -3.81 -1.94
N HIS A 103 4.01 -4.77 -1.65
CA HIS A 103 2.78 -4.97 -2.42
C HIS A 103 1.84 -3.77 -2.33
N SER A 104 1.61 -3.22 -1.13
CA SER A 104 0.79 -2.03 -0.92
C SER A 104 1.31 -0.80 -1.69
N ILE A 105 2.64 -0.64 -1.77
CA ILE A 105 3.27 0.42 -2.58
C ILE A 105 3.02 0.14 -4.08
N ALA A 106 3.21 -1.10 -4.53
CA ALA A 106 2.99 -1.48 -5.92
C ALA A 106 1.52 -1.30 -6.38
N MET A 107 0.55 -1.51 -5.48
CA MET A 107 -0.87 -1.29 -5.77
C MET A 107 -1.23 0.17 -6.03
N LYS A 108 -0.38 1.12 -5.58
CA LYS A 108 -0.51 2.55 -5.93
C LYS A 108 -0.04 2.86 -7.36
N LYS A 109 0.45 1.86 -8.12
CA LYS A 109 0.86 1.91 -9.53
C LYS A 109 1.86 3.05 -9.84
N ARG A 110 2.94 3.10 -9.05
CA ARG A 110 4.02 4.10 -9.18
C ARG A 110 5.29 3.47 -9.76
N GLN A 111 6.43 3.71 -9.11
CA GLN A 111 7.75 3.21 -9.53
C GLN A 111 7.93 1.69 -9.34
N LEU A 112 7.13 1.09 -8.45
CA LEU A 112 7.09 -0.35 -8.20
C LEU A 112 5.81 -0.95 -8.80
N HIS A 113 5.97 -2.08 -9.48
CA HIS A 113 4.89 -2.83 -10.13
C HIS A 113 4.82 -4.25 -9.57
N TRP A 114 3.60 -4.80 -9.52
CA TRP A 114 3.32 -6.17 -9.10
C TRP A 114 2.65 -6.93 -10.24
N ASP A 115 3.32 -7.95 -10.76
CA ASP A 115 2.73 -8.88 -11.70
C ASP A 115 1.99 -9.99 -10.94
N LYS A 116 0.65 -9.97 -11.01
CA LYS A 116 -0.20 -10.97 -10.34
C LYS A 116 -0.02 -12.38 -10.90
N HIS A 117 0.30 -12.53 -12.17
CA HIS A 117 0.40 -13.82 -12.84
C HIS A 117 1.75 -14.48 -12.53
N ALA A 118 2.84 -13.71 -12.67
CA ALA A 118 4.18 -14.19 -12.34
C ALA A 118 4.50 -14.13 -10.84
N ARG A 119 3.66 -13.46 -10.03
CA ARG A 119 3.86 -13.21 -8.59
C ARG A 119 5.22 -12.60 -8.28
N GLN A 120 5.55 -11.54 -9.01
CA GLN A 120 6.85 -10.88 -8.90
C GLN A 120 6.72 -9.36 -8.95
N PHE A 121 7.70 -8.70 -8.32
CA PHE A 121 7.89 -7.26 -8.36
C PHE A 121 8.80 -6.87 -9.53
N SER A 122 8.51 -5.73 -10.13
CA SER A 122 9.36 -5.09 -11.14
C SER A 122 9.31 -3.58 -10.98
N THR A 123 10.23 -2.86 -11.63
CA THR A 123 10.12 -1.41 -11.78
C THR A 123 9.48 -1.08 -13.12
N LYS A 124 8.96 0.15 -13.26
CA LYS A 124 8.67 0.67 -14.60
C LYS A 124 10.02 0.78 -15.31
N GLY A 125 10.19 0.09 -16.44
CA GLY A 125 11.45 0.11 -17.17
C GLY A 125 11.88 1.55 -17.40
N GLY A 126 13.14 1.86 -17.13
CA GLY A 126 13.72 3.20 -17.34
C GLY A 126 13.61 3.58 -18.81
N SER A 127 12.49 4.15 -19.20
CA SER A 127 12.21 4.79 -20.47
C SER A 127 11.15 5.83 -20.17
N HIS A 128 11.59 7.08 -19.99
CA HIS A 128 10.73 8.22 -20.26
C HIS A 128 10.15 8.01 -21.66
N ASN A 129 8.88 7.61 -21.71
CA ASN A 129 7.91 7.77 -22.81
C ASN A 129 6.76 6.78 -22.56
N ASP A 130 5.94 7.06 -21.55
CA ASP A 130 4.53 6.69 -21.64
C ASP A 130 3.78 8.00 -21.66
N GLU A 131 3.36 8.40 -22.85
CA GLU A 131 2.32 9.41 -23.02
C GLU A 131 1.14 9.00 -22.14
N LEU A 132 0.76 9.88 -21.23
CA LEU A 132 -0.51 9.76 -20.51
C LEU A 132 -1.60 9.85 -21.58
N GLU A 133 -2.24 8.73 -21.90
CA GLU A 133 -3.52 8.76 -22.63
C GLU A 133 -4.53 9.47 -21.71
N ASP A 134 -4.77 10.74 -22.04
CA ASP A 134 -5.77 11.59 -21.43
C ASP A 134 -7.14 11.11 -21.94
N GLU A 135 -7.81 10.26 -21.16
CA GLU A 135 -9.19 9.85 -21.43
C GLU A 135 -10.09 11.10 -21.33
N PRO A 136 -10.79 11.52 -22.41
CA PRO A 136 -11.54 12.75 -22.40
C PRO A 136 -12.77 12.64 -21.50
N VAL A 137 -12.91 13.61 -20.61
CA VAL A 137 -14.08 13.83 -19.77
C VAL A 137 -15.30 14.10 -20.65
N GLU A 138 -16.28 13.19 -20.67
CA GLU A 138 -17.61 13.49 -21.22
C GLU A 138 -18.33 14.48 -20.30
N LEU A 139 -18.33 15.77 -20.70
CA LEU A 139 -19.28 16.75 -20.19
C LEU A 139 -20.67 16.39 -20.72
N ALA A 140 -21.54 15.87 -19.86
CA ALA A 140 -22.96 15.74 -20.16
C ALA A 140 -23.56 17.14 -20.40
N ALA A 141 -23.88 17.41 -21.67
CA ALA A 141 -24.48 18.65 -22.11
C ALA A 141 -25.92 18.80 -21.60
N SER A 142 -26.23 20.07 -21.33
CA SER A 142 -27.47 20.67 -20.87
C SER A 142 -28.73 20.19 -21.62
N VAL A 143 -29.76 19.89 -20.84
CA VAL A 143 -31.15 19.77 -21.30
C VAL A 143 -31.57 21.09 -21.95
N THR A 144 -32.00 21.04 -23.21
CA THR A 144 -32.73 22.14 -23.86
C THR A 144 -34.10 21.64 -24.36
N ASP A 145 -35.12 22.22 -23.73
CA ASP A 145 -36.40 22.68 -24.25
C ASP A 145 -37.04 21.94 -25.44
N VAL A 146 -38.19 21.29 -25.17
CA VAL A 146 -39.15 20.87 -26.20
C VAL A 146 -40.25 21.92 -26.29
N ALA A 147 -40.26 22.63 -27.43
CA ALA A 147 -41.24 23.64 -27.76
C ALA A 147 -42.63 23.05 -28.05
N SER A 148 -43.62 23.81 -27.59
CA SER A 148 -45.06 23.78 -27.81
C SER A 148 -45.54 23.34 -29.20
N THR A 149 -46.65 22.62 -29.25
CA THR A 149 -47.65 22.81 -30.32
C THR A 149 -49.03 22.32 -29.86
N GLU A 150 -49.90 23.29 -29.58
CA GLU A 150 -51.34 23.15 -29.42
C GLU A 150 -51.99 23.43 -30.79
N PRO A 151 -53.02 22.69 -31.23
CA PRO A 151 -53.93 23.19 -32.23
C PRO A 151 -55.34 23.36 -31.67
N ALA A 152 -55.90 24.54 -31.94
CA ALA A 152 -57.26 24.93 -31.61
C ALA A 152 -58.30 24.39 -32.61
N ASN A 153 -59.41 23.90 -32.04
CA ASN A 153 -60.82 24.06 -32.46
C ASN A 153 -61.36 23.29 -33.69
N PRO A 154 -62.69 23.09 -33.81
CA PRO A 154 -63.81 24.02 -33.53
C PRO A 154 -64.66 23.76 -32.28
#